data_AF-A0AAE1XE53-F1
#
_entry.id   AF-A0AAE1XE53-F1
#
_cell.length_a   1.000
_cell.length_b   1.000
_cell.length_c   1.000
_cell.angle_alpha   90.00
_cell.angle_beta   90.00
_cell.angle_gamma   90.00
#
_symmetry.space_group_name_H-M   'P 1'
#
loop_
_entity.id
_entity.type
_entity.pdbx_description
1 polymer ?
#
loop_
_entity_poly.entity_id
_entity_poly.type
_entity_poly.pdbx_seq_one_letter_code
_entity_poly.pdbx_strand_id
1 'polypeptide(L)'
;MEMARSMLQEKHLPKAFWAEAVYTAVYLLNSICYVHIPTEKRHKLEEKTEKGIFLGYSTQSKGYRIYNLKTKKLIISRDVEFDEDAMWNWDEEK
;
A
#
# COMPACT_ATOMS: atom_id res chain seq x y z
N MET A 1 1.38 -12.96 7.81
CA MET A 1 0.16 -13.24 8.60
C MET A 1 0.49 -13.94 9.93
N GLU A 2 1.38 -14.93 9.96
CA GLU A 2 1.75 -15.66 11.19
C GLU A 2 2.33 -14.79 12.32
N MET A 3 3.20 -13.81 12.01
CA MET A 3 3.78 -12.94 13.05
C MET A 3 2.75 -12.10 13.79
N ALA A 4 1.71 -11.61 13.09
CA ALA A 4 0.61 -10.90 13.71
C ALA A 4 -0.19 -11.84 14.63
N ARG A 5 -0.32 -13.13 14.27
CA ARG A 5 -1.02 -14.09 15.11
C ARG A 5 -0.30 -14.41 16.39
N SER A 6 1.02 -14.67 16.33
CA SER A 6 1.81 -14.93 17.53
C SER A 6 1.85 -13.74 18.48
N MET A 7 2.07 -12.52 17.98
CA MET A 7 2.11 -11.29 18.79
C MET A 7 0.81 -11.06 19.57
N LEU A 8 -0.34 -11.35 18.95
CA LEU A 8 -1.66 -11.16 19.57
C LEU A 8 -2.01 -12.25 20.59
N GLN A 9 -1.57 -13.49 20.36
CA GLN A 9 -1.71 -14.59 21.33
C GLN A 9 -0.83 -14.37 22.58
N GLU A 10 0.40 -13.87 22.38
CA GLU A 10 1.35 -13.57 23.46
C GLU A 10 0.86 -12.45 24.38
N LYS A 11 0.11 -11.47 23.84
CA LYS A 11 -0.41 -10.31 24.57
C LYS A 11 -1.75 -10.55 25.27
N HIS A 12 -2.32 -11.76 25.20
CA HIS A 12 -3.65 -12.10 25.75
C HIS A 12 -4.78 -11.14 25.35
N LEU A 13 -4.74 -10.62 24.11
CA LEU A 13 -5.75 -9.66 23.63
C LEU A 13 -7.10 -10.36 23.38
N PRO A 14 -8.22 -9.80 23.87
CA PRO A 14 -9.56 -10.30 23.55
C PRO A 14 -9.80 -10.40 22.04
N LYS A 15 -10.54 -11.44 21.63
CA LYS A 15 -10.85 -11.70 20.21
C LYS A 15 -11.53 -10.52 19.49
N ALA A 16 -12.24 -9.66 20.21
CA ALA A 16 -12.88 -8.46 19.64
C ALA A 16 -11.87 -7.52 18.96
N PHE A 17 -10.69 -7.32 19.56
CA PHE A 17 -9.65 -6.43 19.03
C PHE A 17 -8.95 -6.98 17.78
N TRP A 18 -9.13 -8.26 17.46
CA TRP A 18 -8.60 -8.83 16.22
C TRP A 18 -9.28 -8.26 14.98
N ALA A 19 -10.60 -8.06 15.04
CA ALA A 19 -11.34 -7.48 13.93
C ALA A 19 -10.84 -6.05 13.67
N GLU A 20 -10.65 -5.26 14.72
CA GLU A 20 -10.12 -3.89 14.63
C GLU A 20 -8.68 -3.85 14.13
N ALA A 21 -7.81 -4.74 14.63
CA ALA A 21 -6.42 -4.82 14.17
C ALA A 21 -6.32 -5.21 12.69
N VAL A 22 -7.13 -6.19 12.26
CA VAL A 22 -7.19 -6.61 10.85
C VAL A 22 -7.75 -5.49 10.00
N TYR A 23 -8.84 -4.84 10.43
CA TYR A 23 -9.42 -3.70 9.72
C TYR A 23 -8.40 -2.58 9.53
N THR A 24 -7.69 -2.21 10.60
CA THR A 24 -6.63 -1.19 10.57
C THR A 24 -5.49 -1.58 9.63
N ALA A 25 -5.02 -2.84 9.68
CA ALA A 25 -3.98 -3.31 8.79
C ALA A 25 -4.42 -3.29 7.31
N VAL A 26 -5.66 -3.69 7.04
CA VAL A 26 -6.24 -3.66 5.69
C VAL A 26 -6.40 -2.23 5.19
N TYR A 27 -6.86 -1.31 6.05
CA TYR A 27 -6.98 0.11 5.73
C TYR A 27 -5.63 0.70 5.31
N LEU A 28 -4.60 0.47 6.11
CA LEU A 28 -3.25 0.95 5.81
C LEU A 28 -2.69 0.32 4.53
N LEU A 29 -2.78 -1.01 4.39
CA LEU A 29 -2.26 -1.78 3.25
C LEU A 29 -3.13 -1.72 1.98
N ASN A 30 -4.17 -0.88 1.93
CA ASN A 30 -4.91 -0.60 0.70
C ASN A 30 -5.07 0.91 0.48
N SER A 31 -4.25 1.71 1.16
CA SER A 31 -4.20 3.16 0.94
C SER A 31 -3.81 3.48 -0.49
N ILE A 32 -4.47 4.49 -1.04
CA ILE A 32 -4.13 5.05 -2.34
C ILE A 32 -2.84 5.86 -2.19
N CYS A 33 -1.95 5.74 -3.17
CA CYS A 33 -0.72 6.49 -3.19
C CYS A 33 -0.32 6.91 -4.61
N TYR A 34 0.57 7.88 -4.69
CA TYR A 34 1.04 8.50 -5.91
C TYR A 34 2.55 8.36 -6.00
N VAL A 35 3.02 7.62 -7.00
CA VAL A 35 4.44 7.33 -7.19
C VAL A 35 5.04 8.35 -8.14
N HIS A 36 6.14 8.98 -7.74
CA HIS A 36 6.82 9.94 -8.60
C HIS A 36 7.39 9.27 -9.86
N ILE A 37 7.14 9.87 -11.03
CA ILE A 37 7.75 9.45 -12.28
C ILE A 37 9.02 10.27 -12.51
N PRO A 38 10.19 9.64 -12.70
CA PRO A 38 11.42 10.35 -13.06
C PRO A 38 11.27 11.14 -14.36
N THR A 39 11.94 12.29 -14.46
CA THR A 39 11.81 13.22 -15.59
C THR A 39 12.23 12.60 -16.92
N GLU A 40 13.19 11.66 -16.89
CA GLU A 40 13.70 10.93 -18.06
C GLU A 40 12.65 10.03 -18.71
N LYS A 41 11.64 9.62 -17.94
CA LYS A 41 10.52 8.79 -18.39
C LYS A 41 9.29 9.60 -18.78
N ARG A 42 9.38 10.94 -18.74
CA ARG A 42 8.28 11.86 -19.02
C ARG A 42 8.56 12.69 -20.28
N HIS A 43 7.52 12.88 -21.08
CA HIS A 43 7.49 13.90 -22.13
C HIS A 43 6.92 15.23 -21.60
N LYS A 44 7.07 16.30 -22.38
CA LYS A 44 6.64 17.65 -21.97
C LYS A 44 5.13 17.67 -21.72
N LEU A 45 4.72 18.23 -20.58
CA LEU A 45 3.32 18.32 -20.09
C LEU A 45 2.68 17.00 -19.63
N GLU A 46 3.46 15.92 -19.48
CA GLU A 46 2.93 14.69 -18.88
C GLU A 46 2.79 14.79 -17.34
N GLU A 47 1.91 13.96 -16.79
CA GLU A 47 1.68 13.83 -15.36
C GLU A 47 2.97 13.43 -14.61
N LYS A 48 3.19 13.99 -13.42
CA LYS A 48 4.42 13.76 -12.64
C LYS A 48 4.35 12.55 -11.73
N THR A 49 3.17 11.96 -11.58
CA THR A 49 2.88 10.90 -10.62
C THR A 49 2.00 9.84 -11.26
N GLU A 50 2.12 8.60 -10.82
CA GLU A 50 1.17 7.54 -11.17
C GLU A 50 0.46 7.03 -9.93
N LYS A 51 -0.87 6.92 -10.03
CA LYS A 51 -1.70 6.36 -8.97
C LYS A 51 -1.41 4.87 -8.77
N GLY A 52 -1.34 4.46 -7.52
CA GLY A 52 -1.14 3.08 -7.12
C GLY A 52 -1.78 2.77 -5.78
N ILE A 53 -1.67 1.51 -5.39
CA ILE A 53 -2.14 0.98 -4.11
C ILE A 53 -0.92 0.53 -3.33
N PHE A 54 -0.77 1.03 -2.11
CA PHE A 54 0.29 0.57 -1.23
C PHE A 54 0.02 -0.87 -0.78
N LEU A 55 1.02 -1.76 -0.86
CA LEU A 55 0.90 -3.17 -0.46
C LEU A 55 1.86 -3.56 0.67
N GLY A 56 2.63 -2.60 1.21
CA GLY A 56 3.59 -2.84 2.27
C GLY A 56 5.03 -2.52 1.88
N TYR A 57 5.98 -3.11 2.59
CA TYR A 57 7.40 -2.79 2.48
C TYR A 57 8.15 -3.86 1.65
N SER A 58 9.17 -3.44 0.94
CA SER A 58 10.12 -4.34 0.28
C SER A 58 11.03 -5.00 1.33
N THR A 59 11.32 -6.29 1.16
CA THR A 59 12.28 -7.01 2.00
C THR A 59 13.73 -6.82 1.54
N GLN A 60 13.92 -6.35 0.30
CA GLN A 60 15.23 -6.26 -0.36
C GLN A 60 15.75 -4.81 -0.42
N SER A 61 14.90 -3.82 -0.07
CA SER A 61 15.25 -2.42 -0.18
C SER A 61 14.41 -1.57 0.77
N LYS A 62 14.87 -0.35 1.07
CA LYS A 62 14.13 0.65 1.86
C LYS A 62 13.00 1.32 1.07
N GLY A 63 12.22 0.55 0.31
CA GLY A 63 11.16 1.05 -0.55
C GLY A 63 9.82 0.38 -0.28
N TYR A 64 8.75 1.04 -0.69
CA TYR A 64 7.38 0.57 -0.60
C TYR A 64 7.04 -0.28 -1.82
N ARG A 65 6.30 -1.37 -1.59
CA ARG A 65 5.69 -2.20 -2.63
C ARG A 65 4.36 -1.58 -3.01
N ILE A 66 4.21 -1.24 -4.28
CA ILE A 66 3.03 -0.52 -4.78
C ILE A 66 2.51 -1.24 -6.00
N TYR A 67 1.21 -1.48 -6.03
CA TYR A 67 0.53 -1.91 -7.23
C TYR A 67 0.16 -0.69 -8.06
N ASN A 68 0.82 -0.52 -9.20
CA ASN A 68 0.57 0.61 -10.08
C ASN A 68 -0.71 0.35 -10.90
N LEU A 69 -1.71 1.22 -10.75
CA LEU A 69 -3.04 1.03 -11.33
C LEU A 69 -3.07 1.16 -12.85
N LYS A 70 -2.14 1.94 -13.42
CA LYS A 70 -2.04 2.18 -14.86
C LYS A 70 -1.34 1.04 -15.58
N THR A 71 -0.22 0.58 -15.04
CA THR A 71 0.61 -0.48 -15.66
C THR A 71 0.23 -1.88 -15.21
N LYS A 72 -0.60 -2.00 -14.16
CA LYS A 72 -1.03 -3.27 -13.53
C LYS A 72 0.15 -4.12 -13.05
N LYS A 73 1.23 -3.46 -12.63
CA LYS A 73 2.47 -4.10 -12.17
C LYS A 73 2.79 -3.72 -10.73
N LEU A 74 3.42 -4.66 -10.03
CA LEU A 74 4.04 -4.41 -8.74
C LEU A 74 5.37 -3.68 -8.96
N ILE A 75 5.50 -2.50 -8.37
CA ILE A 75 6.73 -1.71 -8.38
C ILE A 75 7.24 -1.49 -6.96
N ILE A 76 8.52 -1.17 -6.83
CA ILE A 76 9.13 -0.75 -5.58
C ILE A 76 9.61 0.69 -5.73
N SER A 77 9.12 1.61 -4.90
CA SER A 77 9.52 3.02 -4.91
C SER A 77 9.68 3.57 -3.50
N ARG A 78 10.56 4.56 -3.34
CA ARG A 78 10.71 5.34 -2.09
C ARG A 78 10.00 6.68 -2.17
N ASP A 79 9.91 7.24 -3.38
CA ASP A 79 9.33 8.55 -3.64
C ASP A 79 7.83 8.37 -3.93
N VAL A 80 7.05 8.40 -2.84
CA VAL A 80 5.63 8.06 -2.82
C VAL A 80 4.91 9.01 -1.88
N GLU A 81 3.82 9.60 -2.37
CA GLU A 81 2.90 10.42 -1.59
C GLU A 81 1.63 9.61 -1.30
N PHE A 82 1.20 9.57 -0.04
CA PHE A 82 0.05 8.77 0.39
C PHE A 82 -1.17 9.65 0.55
N ASP A 83 -2.31 9.14 0.08
CA ASP A 83 -3.63 9.68 0.38
C ASP A 83 -4.19 8.88 1.57
N GLU A 84 -3.98 9.40 2.78
CA GLU A 84 -4.32 8.71 4.03
C GLU A 84 -5.83 8.58 4.26
N ASP A 85 -6.64 9.37 3.55
CA ASP A 85 -8.09 9.40 3.65
C ASP A 85 -8.77 8.51 2.59
N ALA A 86 -8.00 7.97 1.63
CA ALA A 86 -8.54 7.19 0.52
C ALA A 86 -8.02 5.74 0.51
N MET A 87 -8.98 4.81 0.47
CA MET A 87 -8.71 3.37 0.34
C MET A 87 -9.17 2.88 -1.03
N TRP A 88 -8.39 1.99 -1.65
CA TRP A 88 -8.80 1.32 -2.87
C TRP A 88 -9.87 0.26 -2.60
N ASN A 89 -10.96 0.29 -3.37
CA ASN A 89 -11.99 -0.73 -3.36
C ASN A 89 -11.76 -1.73 -4.49
N TRP A 90 -11.37 -2.96 -4.13
CA TRP A 90 -11.07 -4.02 -5.10
C TRP A 90 -12.30 -4.58 -5.81
N ASP A 91 -13.50 -4.35 -5.30
CA ASP A 91 -14.72 -4.84 -5.95
C ASP A 91 -15.14 -3.98 -7.15
N GLU A 92 -14.58 -2.78 -7.32
CA GLU A 92 -14.83 -1.91 -8.47
C GLU A 92 -14.12 -2.38 -9.76
N GLU A 93 -13.20 -3.35 -9.64
CA GLU A 93 -12.42 -3.87 -10.78
C GLU A 93 -13.02 -5.15 -11.40
N LYS A 94 -14.10 -5.70 -10.83
CA LYS A 94 -14.83 -6.88 -11.34
C LYS A 94 -15.93 -6.50 -12.32
#